data_AF-A0A372L8M7-F1
#
_entry.id   AF-A0A372L8M7-F1
#
_cell.length_a   1.000
_cell.length_b   1.000
_cell.length_c   1.000
_cell.angle_alpha   90.00
_cell.angle_beta   90.00
_cell.angle_gamma   90.00
#
_symmetry.space_group_name_H-M   'P 1'
#
loop_
_entity.id
_entity.type
_entity.pdbx_description
1 polymer ?
#
loop_
_entity_poly.entity_id
_entity_poly.type
_entity_poly.pdbx_seq_one_letter_code
_entity_poly.pdbx_strand_id
1 'polypeptide(L)'
;MGGPWMTLPLREHYVFHKDKKHLENVAYPLMKGSAEFVLDFLVEDNKGRLVTAPSYSPENSFKMPGTGKAARLTYAPTMDTYPFHFI
;
A
#
# COMPACT_ATOMS: atom_id res chain seq x y z
N MET A 1 5.07 2.76 -1.24
CA MET A 1 5.07 1.32 -0.89
C MET A 1 4.91 0.45 -2.15
N GLY A 2 5.96 -0.24 -2.62
CA GLY A 2 5.90 -1.03 -3.88
C GLY A 2 5.41 -2.48 -3.74
N GLY A 3 5.72 -3.15 -2.63
CA GLY A 3 5.34 -4.55 -2.38
C GLY A 3 3.83 -4.83 -2.47
N PRO A 4 2.98 -4.04 -1.79
CA PRO A 4 1.51 -4.19 -1.85
C PRO A 4 0.91 -4.06 -3.26
N TRP A 5 1.55 -3.29 -4.14
CA TRP A 5 1.11 -3.14 -5.52
C TRP A 5 1.41 -4.39 -6.36
N MET A 6 2.54 -5.05 -6.09
CA MET A 6 2.99 -6.25 -6.80
C MET A 6 2.12 -7.48 -6.49
N THR A 7 1.31 -7.44 -5.42
CA THR A 7 0.41 -8.54 -5.06
C THR A 7 -0.95 -8.47 -5.75
N LEU A 8 -1.31 -7.34 -6.35
CA LEU A 8 -2.59 -7.18 -7.07
C LEU A 8 -2.72 -8.15 -8.26
N PRO A 9 -1.70 -8.31 -9.14
CA PRO A 9 -1.79 -9.27 -10.24
C PRO A 9 -1.89 -10.74 -9.76
N LEU A 10 -1.32 -11.08 -8.59
CA LEU A 10 -1.44 -12.42 -8.01
C LEU A 10 -2.90 -12.72 -7.63
N ARG A 11 -3.56 -11.74 -7.00
CA ARG A 11 -4.98 -11.81 -6.69
C ARG A 11 -5.82 -11.88 -7.97
N GLU A 12 -5.54 -11.05 -8.96
CA GLU A 12 -6.26 -11.05 -10.24
C GLU A 12 -6.16 -12.41 -10.94
N HIS A 13 -4.96 -12.99 -11.00
CA HIS A 13 -4.74 -14.30 -11.58
C HIS A 13 -5.64 -15.36 -10.95
N TYR A 14 -5.76 -15.38 -9.62
CA TYR A 14 -6.71 -16.25 -8.92
C TYR A 14 -8.17 -15.94 -9.26
N VAL A 15 -8.59 -14.67 -9.27
CA VAL A 15 -9.98 -14.27 -9.55
C VAL A 15 -10.43 -14.74 -10.93
N PHE A 16 -9.56 -14.66 -11.94
CA PHE A 16 -9.87 -15.08 -13.32
C PHE A 16 -9.82 -16.59 -13.52
N HIS A 17 -8.86 -17.31 -12.93
CA HIS A 17 -8.65 -18.73 -13.18
C HIS A 17 -9.26 -19.66 -12.13
N LYS A 18 -9.55 -19.14 -10.93
CA LYS A 18 -10.03 -19.87 -9.74
C LYS A 18 -9.15 -21.06 -9.33
N ASP A 19 -7.86 -21.02 -9.66
CA ASP A 19 -6.90 -22.07 -9.31
C ASP A 19 -6.56 -22.01 -7.81
N LYS A 20 -7.12 -22.93 -7.04
CA LYS A 20 -6.89 -23.04 -5.59
C LYS A 20 -5.46 -23.43 -5.25
N LYS A 21 -4.78 -24.23 -6.08
CA LYS A 21 -3.38 -24.62 -5.82
C LYS A 21 -2.46 -23.42 -5.97
N HIS A 22 -2.70 -22.59 -6.98
CA HIS A 22 -1.98 -21.33 -7.13
C HIS A 22 -2.23 -20.37 -5.96
N LEU A 23 -3.49 -20.27 -5.49
CA LEU A 23 -3.82 -19.44 -4.34
C LEU A 23 -3.05 -19.88 -3.08
N GLU A 24 -3.15 -21.15 -2.73
CA GLU A 24 -2.59 -21.68 -1.48
C GLU A 24 -1.05 -21.67 -1.47
N ASN A 25 -0.42 -22.01 -2.59
CA ASN A 25 1.03 -22.22 -2.63
C ASN A 25 1.82 -20.97 -3.05
N VAL A 26 1.20 -20.02 -3.74
CA VAL A 26 1.91 -18.87 -4.34
C VAL A 26 1.29 -17.55 -3.93
N ALA A 27 0.04 -17.28 -4.28
CA ALA A 27 -0.55 -15.96 -4.10
C ALA A 27 -0.75 -15.61 -2.61
N TYR A 28 -1.30 -16.53 -1.81
CA TYR A 28 -1.63 -16.26 -0.41
C TYR A 28 -0.39 -16.03 0.47
N PRO A 29 0.68 -16.86 0.42
CA PRO A 29 1.89 -16.59 1.20
C PRO A 29 2.53 -15.23 0.88
N LEU A 30 2.55 -14.84 -0.41
CA LEU A 30 3.10 -13.55 -0.85
C LEU A 30 2.23 -12.37 -0.42
N MET A 31 0.91 -12.48 -0.60
CA MET A 31 -0.05 -11.47 -0.13
C MET A 31 0.02 -11.29 1.38
N LYS A 32 0.08 -12.40 2.13
CA LYS A 32 0.20 -12.39 3.59
C LYS A 32 1.47 -11.68 4.05
N GLY A 33 2.63 -12.05 3.50
CA GLY A 33 3.89 -11.38 3.85
C GLY A 33 3.89 -9.89 3.51
N SER A 34 3.26 -9.50 2.39
CA SER A 34 3.08 -8.09 2.06
C SER A 34 2.16 -7.36 3.03
N ALA A 35 1.10 -8.01 3.51
CA ALA A 35 0.19 -7.43 4.50
C ALA A 35 0.86 -7.28 5.88
N GLU A 36 1.66 -8.26 6.30
CA GLU A 36 2.46 -8.20 7.53
C GLU A 36 3.46 -7.04 7.48
N PHE A 37 4.20 -6.91 6.36
CA PHE A 37 5.10 -5.77 6.16
C PHE A 37 4.38 -4.41 6.22
N VAL A 38 3.19 -4.32 5.65
CA VAL A 38 2.37 -3.10 5.72
C VAL A 38 1.97 -2.80 7.15
N LEU A 39 1.48 -3.79 7.89
CA LEU A 39 1.07 -3.63 9.28
C LEU A 39 2.23 -3.15 10.16
N ASP A 40 3.42 -3.72 9.97
CA ASP A 40 4.63 -3.30 10.69
C ASP A 40 5.11 -1.89 10.30
N PHE A 41 4.81 -1.45 9.07
CA PHE A 41 5.18 -0.12 8.58
C PHE A 41 4.18 0.99 8.96
N LEU A 42 2.94 0.63 9.30
CA LEU A 42 1.91 1.60 9.66
C LEU A 42 2.18 2.23 11.03
N VAL A 43 1.99 3.54 11.12
CA VAL A 43 2.11 4.32 12.36
C VAL A 43 0.79 4.99 12.71
N GLU A 44 0.53 5.21 13.99
CA GLU A 44 -0.67 5.92 14.43
C GLU A 44 -0.54 7.44 14.26
N ASP A 45 -1.52 8.05 13.59
CA ASP A 45 -1.71 9.51 13.54
C ASP A 45 -2.31 10.04 14.86
N ASN A 46 -2.24 11.35 15.07
CA ASN A 46 -2.83 12.08 16.21
C ASN A 46 -4.35 11.90 16.37
N LYS A 47 -5.00 11.22 15.43
CA LYS A 47 -6.43 10.86 15.44
C LYS A 47 -6.67 9.35 15.65
N GLY A 48 -5.65 8.58 16.01
CA GLY A 48 -5.72 7.13 16.24
C GLY A 48 -5.93 6.31 14.97
N ARG A 49 -5.55 6.83 13.80
CA ARG A 49 -5.67 6.12 12.51
C ARG A 49 -4.31 5.58 12.10
N LEU A 50 -4.26 4.37 11.57
CA LEU A 50 -3.06 3.80 10.98
C LEU A 50 -2.77 4.46 9.63
N VAL A 51 -1.59 5.08 9.50
CA VAL A 51 -1.15 5.83 8.33
C VAL A 51 0.27 5.42 7.94
N THR A 52 0.62 5.58 6.65
CA THR A 52 2.01 5.43 6.19
C THR A 52 2.75 6.75 6.34
N ALA A 53 3.86 6.78 7.08
CA ALA A 53 4.70 7.97 7.22
C ALA A 53 6.16 7.61 7.56
N PRO A 54 7.17 8.24 6.92
CA PRO A 54 7.07 9.18 5.80
C PRO A 54 6.81 8.46 4.46
N SER A 55 5.94 9.00 3.61
CA SER A 55 5.68 8.46 2.27
C SER A 55 5.40 9.56 1.25
N TYR A 56 5.15 9.22 -0.02
CA TYR A 56 4.86 10.19 -1.10
C TYR A 56 4.04 9.56 -2.22
N SER A 57 3.36 10.41 -3.00
CA SER A 57 2.79 10.01 -4.29
C SER A 57 3.91 10.05 -5.33
N PRO A 58 4.22 8.95 -6.04
CA PRO A 58 5.31 8.90 -7.01
C PRO A 58 5.24 10.05 -8.01
N GLU A 59 6.38 10.71 -8.21
CA GLU A 59 6.59 11.79 -9.18
C GLU A 59 5.74 13.06 -8.98
N ASN A 60 4.82 13.07 -7.99
CA ASN A 60 3.99 14.22 -7.68
C ASN A 60 4.63 15.10 -6.60
N SER A 61 4.43 16.42 -6.71
CA SER A 61 4.82 17.39 -5.69
C SER A 61 3.62 18.27 -5.37
N PHE A 62 3.31 18.46 -4.09
CA PHE A 62 2.22 19.32 -3.65
C PHE A 62 2.76 20.61 -3.04
N LYS A 63 1.96 21.67 -3.06
CA LYS A 63 2.33 22.95 -2.43
C LYS A 63 1.98 22.89 -0.95
N MET A 64 2.97 23.13 -0.09
CA MET A 64 2.73 23.21 1.35
C MET A 64 1.83 24.42 1.67
N PRO A 65 0.75 24.21 2.45
CA PRO A 65 -0.06 25.32 2.92
C PRO A 65 0.79 26.27 3.77
N GLY A 66 0.65 27.57 3.54
CA GLY A 66 1.38 28.63 4.26
C GLY A 66 2.73 29.05 3.66
N THR A 67 3.51 28.14 3.07
CA THR A 67 4.84 28.49 2.50
C THR A 67 4.86 28.49 0.97
N GLY A 68 3.92 27.81 0.31
CA GLY A 68 3.86 27.69 -1.15
C GLY A 68 4.99 26.87 -1.78
N LYS A 69 5.93 26.35 -0.96
CA LYS A 69 7.04 25.51 -1.42
C LYS A 69 6.53 24.14 -1.86
N ALA A 70 7.15 23.58 -2.89
CA ALA A 70 6.89 22.24 -3.34
C ALA A 70 7.47 21.22 -2.34
N ALA A 71 6.63 20.31 -1.86
CA ALA A 71 6.99 19.17 -1.03
C ALA A 71 6.55 17.87 -1.70
N ARG A 72 7.27 16.78 -1.38
CA ARG A 72 7.01 15.44 -1.91
C ARG A 72 6.57 14.48 -0.82
N LEU A 73 7.22 14.57 0.35
CA LEU A 73 6.89 13.73 1.50
C LEU A 73 5.59 14.21 2.17
N THR A 74 4.72 13.26 2.43
CA THR A 74 3.44 13.40 3.14
C THR A 74 3.20 12.15 3.98
N TYR A 75 2.14 12.18 4.78
CA TYR A 75 1.58 10.99 5.42
C TYR A 75 0.39 10.48 4.60
N ALA A 76 0.17 9.17 4.59
CA ALA A 76 -0.95 8.47 3.94
C ALA A 76 -1.33 8.95 2.52
N PRO A 77 -0.40 8.97 1.55
CA PRO A 77 -0.78 9.21 0.15
C PRO A 77 -1.73 8.09 -0.33
N THR A 78 -2.73 8.43 -1.15
CA THR A 78 -3.72 7.47 -1.68
C THR A 78 -3.07 6.27 -2.38
N MET A 79 -1.89 6.47 -2.99
CA MET A 79 -1.12 5.41 -3.63
C MET A 79 -0.75 4.28 -2.67
N ASP A 80 -0.46 4.60 -1.41
CA ASP A 80 -0.12 3.59 -0.40
C ASP A 80 -1.37 2.92 0.17
N THR A 81 -2.46 3.68 0.37
CA THR A 81 -3.66 3.17 1.04
C THR A 81 -4.61 2.41 0.11
N TYR A 82 -4.52 2.64 -1.20
CA TYR A 82 -5.36 1.97 -2.18
C TYR A 82 -5.19 0.44 -2.18
N PRO A 83 -3.97 -0.13 -2.26
CA PRO A 83 -3.77 -1.57 -2.18
C PRO A 83 -4.33 -2.21 -0.91
N PHE A 84 -4.31 -1.51 0.24
CA PHE A 84 -4.76 -2.08 1.53
C PHE A 84 -6.23 -2.51 1.54
N HIS A 85 -7.04 -2.03 0.60
CA HIS A 85 -8.43 -2.45 0.48
C HIS A 85 -8.61 -3.80 -0.24
N PHE A 86 -7.57 -4.29 -0.91
CA PHE A 86 -7.63 -5.45 -1.80
C PHE A 86 -6.77 -6.63 -1.33
N ILE A 87 -5.93 -6.42 -0.32
CA ILE A 87 -5.04 -7.42 0.28
C ILE A 87 -5.62 -7.78 1.66
#